data_AF-Q69ML5-F1
#
_entry.id   AF-Q69ML5-F1
#
_cell.length_a   1.000
_cell.length_b   1.000
_cell.length_c   1.000
_cell.angle_alpha   90.00
_cell.angle_beta   90.00
_cell.angle_gamma   90.00
#
_symmetry.space_group_name_H-M   'P 1'
#
loop_
_entity.id
_entity.type
_entity.pdbx_description
1 polymer ?
#
loop_
_entity_poly.entity_id
_entity_poly.type
_entity_poly.pdbx_seq_one_letter_code
_entity_poly.pdbx_strand_id
1 'polypeptide(L)'
;MSSSSFKKKTVVRKKSATTLKPAPPALADLFSFDIKDYFDETEEETTSKALAPLDETVEKTLEDISLRLQSSLDNLVTDCGSIRARFAEIQALIPDDLVNTITPAVFLEQYQFKLEKAKQRIADRQERKDIEATIQANRQLVHEEKAKLDQLSVGPIQSNIDLLEARKIDLIAQLEE
;
A
#
# COMPACT_ATOMS: atom_id res chain seq x y z
N MET A 1 36.08 64.00 -38.73
CA MET A 1 35.46 65.32 -38.91
C MET A 1 34.00 65.21 -38.53
N SER A 2 33.51 66.16 -37.73
CA SER A 2 32.09 66.49 -37.56
C SER A 2 31.23 65.41 -36.90
N SER A 3 30.33 65.70 -35.97
CA SER A 3 29.87 66.93 -35.33
C SER A 3 28.74 66.47 -34.40
N SER A 4 28.48 67.24 -33.34
CA SER A 4 27.16 67.71 -32.87
C SER A 4 25.90 66.86 -33.18
N SER A 5 24.85 66.81 -32.38
CA SER A 5 24.46 67.39 -31.10
C SER A 5 22.97 66.99 -30.94
N PHE A 6 22.49 66.98 -29.70
CA PHE A 6 21.10 67.24 -29.30
C PHE A 6 19.96 66.31 -29.79
N LYS A 7 19.28 65.66 -28.84
CA LYS A 7 17.89 66.03 -28.48
C LYS A 7 17.42 65.37 -27.18
N LYS A 8 16.70 66.20 -26.42
CA LYS A 8 16.05 66.02 -25.11
C LYS A 8 15.01 64.89 -25.08
N LYS A 9 14.80 64.29 -23.90
CA LYS A 9 13.50 64.11 -23.20
C LYS A 9 13.71 63.29 -21.91
N THR A 10 13.69 63.94 -20.74
CA THR A 10 12.63 63.81 -19.71
C THR A 10 12.08 62.39 -19.51
N VAL A 11 12.21 61.84 -18.29
CA VAL A 11 11.10 61.30 -17.48
C VAL A 11 11.61 60.75 -16.12
N VAL A 12 11.03 61.33 -15.06
CA VAL A 12 10.53 60.72 -13.82
C VAL A 12 11.49 60.04 -12.82
N ARG A 13 11.61 60.75 -11.68
CA ARG A 13 11.78 60.32 -10.28
C ARG A 13 12.17 58.85 -9.98
N LYS A 14 13.35 58.74 -9.36
CA LYS A 14 13.77 57.67 -8.43
C LYS A 14 12.68 57.30 -7.43
N LYS A 15 12.38 56.00 -7.34
CA LYS A 15 12.08 55.31 -6.08
C LYS A 15 12.93 54.05 -6.02
N SER A 16 13.68 53.93 -4.94
CA SER A 16 14.64 52.87 -4.64
C SER A 16 13.91 51.54 -4.50
N ALA A 17 14.27 50.57 -5.33
CA ALA A 17 13.88 49.18 -5.15
C ALA A 17 14.96 48.48 -4.33
N THR A 18 14.63 48.09 -3.10
CA THR A 18 15.42 47.13 -2.32
C THR A 18 14.94 45.74 -2.71
N THR A 19 15.69 45.06 -3.56
CA THR A 19 15.42 43.68 -3.97
C THR A 19 15.85 42.71 -2.86
N LEU A 20 14.91 42.29 -2.02
CA LEU A 20 15.06 41.07 -1.22
C LEU A 20 14.57 39.89 -2.07
N LYS A 21 15.52 39.03 -2.43
CA LYS A 21 15.32 37.79 -3.18
C LYS A 21 14.40 36.86 -2.38
N PRO A 22 13.25 36.40 -2.92
CA PRO A 22 12.41 35.44 -2.22
C PRO A 22 13.16 34.11 -2.11
N ALA A 23 13.35 33.62 -0.89
CA ALA A 23 13.78 32.25 -0.67
C ALA A 23 12.67 31.29 -1.16
N PRO A 24 13.01 30.14 -1.77
CA PRO A 24 12.00 29.17 -2.18
C PRO A 24 11.18 28.73 -0.96
N PRO A 25 9.84 28.68 -1.05
CA PRO A 25 8.99 28.22 0.04
C PRO A 25 9.43 26.81 0.46
N ALA A 26 9.65 26.63 1.76
CA ALA A 26 10.03 25.35 2.33
C ALA A 26 8.93 24.31 1.98
N LEU A 27 9.32 23.19 1.37
CA LEU A 27 8.40 22.12 0.95
C LEU A 27 7.57 21.53 2.11
N ALA A 28 7.95 21.81 3.36
CA ALA A 28 7.21 21.41 4.56
C ALA A 28 5.85 22.10 4.70
N ASP A 29 5.69 23.32 4.16
CA ASP A 29 4.43 24.06 4.24
C ASP A 29 3.41 23.62 3.17
N LEU A 30 3.87 22.87 2.16
CA LEU A 30 3.00 22.35 1.09
C LEU A 30 2.13 21.17 1.54
N PHE A 31 2.44 20.59 2.70
CA PHE A 31 1.73 19.47 3.32
C PHE A 31 1.20 19.81 4.72
N SER A 32 1.00 21.10 5.02
CA SER A 32 0.27 21.52 6.22
C SER A 32 -1.23 21.24 6.03
N PHE A 33 -1.63 19.99 6.26
CA PHE A 33 -3.02 19.59 6.29
C PHE A 33 -3.54 19.77 7.73
N ASP A 34 -4.19 20.91 8.01
CA ASP A 34 -4.87 21.11 9.29
C ASP A 34 -6.27 20.49 9.18
N ILE A 35 -6.45 19.35 9.86
CA ILE A 35 -7.71 18.61 9.90
C ILE A 35 -8.82 19.48 10.52
N LYS A 36 -8.45 20.47 11.33
CA LYS A 36 -9.38 21.39 12.01
C LYS A 36 -10.12 22.31 11.06
N ASP A 37 -9.55 22.62 9.90
CA ASP A 37 -10.21 23.46 8.88
C ASP A 37 -11.39 22.75 8.20
N TYR A 38 -11.57 21.45 8.45
CA TYR A 38 -12.66 20.63 7.91
C TYR A 38 -13.69 20.22 8.97
N PHE A 39 -13.50 20.60 10.22
CA PHE A 39 -14.56 20.47 11.22
C PHE A 39 -15.44 21.72 11.14
N ASP A 40 -16.52 21.65 10.35
CA ASP A 40 -17.62 22.59 10.51
C ASP A 40 -18.16 22.40 11.94
N GLU A 41 -18.11 23.46 12.77
CA GLU A 41 -18.63 23.51 14.15
C GLU A 41 -20.16 23.38 14.24
N THR A 42 -20.80 22.74 13.26
CA THR A 42 -22.18 22.29 13.32
C THR A 42 -22.18 20.81 13.67
N GLU A 43 -21.69 20.49 14.86
CA GLU A 43 -22.29 19.40 15.62
C GLU A 43 -23.75 19.84 15.82
N GLU A 44 -24.61 19.49 14.89
CA GLU A 44 -26.04 19.48 15.14
C GLU A 44 -26.23 18.52 16.31
N GLU A 45 -26.26 19.07 17.52
CA GLU A 45 -26.79 18.41 18.70
C GLU A 45 -28.20 17.97 18.30
N THR A 46 -28.31 16.70 17.89
CA THR A 46 -29.57 16.02 17.72
C THR A 46 -30.18 15.96 19.10
N THR A 47 -30.89 17.04 19.44
CA THR A 47 -31.71 17.17 20.63
C THR A 47 -32.58 15.94 20.68
N SER A 48 -32.24 15.02 21.58
CA SER A 48 -32.88 13.72 21.75
C SER A 48 -34.36 13.95 22.03
N LYS A 49 -35.15 13.96 20.96
CA LYS A 49 -36.60 13.96 21.01
C LYS A 49 -36.98 12.64 21.65
N ALA A 50 -37.46 12.70 22.89
CA ALA A 50 -37.87 11.55 23.66
C ALA A 50 -38.87 10.71 22.83
N LEU A 51 -38.38 9.60 22.28
CA LEU A 51 -39.21 8.66 21.55
C LEU A 51 -40.12 7.95 22.57
N ALA A 52 -41.35 7.70 22.15
CA ALA A 52 -42.24 6.82 22.88
C ALA A 52 -41.56 5.46 23.09
N PRO A 53 -41.83 4.74 24.20
CA PRO A 53 -41.30 3.40 24.41
C PRO A 53 -41.53 2.55 23.16
N LEU A 54 -40.45 2.02 22.60
CA LEU A 54 -40.53 1.13 21.45
C LEU A 54 -41.23 -0.16 21.89
N ASP A 55 -41.89 -0.84 20.94
CA ASP A 55 -42.50 -2.14 21.22
C ASP A 55 -41.40 -3.14 21.60
N GLU A 56 -41.66 -4.02 22.58
CA GLU A 56 -40.70 -4.98 23.11
C GLU A 56 -40.17 -5.94 22.01
N THR A 57 -40.98 -6.15 20.97
CA THR A 57 -40.59 -6.92 19.78
C THR A 57 -39.54 -6.20 18.95
N VAL A 58 -39.68 -4.89 18.76
CA VAL A 58 -38.74 -4.04 18.01
C VAL A 58 -37.41 -3.98 18.74
N GLU A 59 -37.43 -3.80 20.06
CA GLU A 59 -36.20 -3.79 20.88
C GLU A 59 -35.42 -5.10 20.75
N LYS A 60 -36.09 -6.25 20.89
CA LYS A 60 -35.44 -7.58 20.74
C LYS A 60 -34.84 -7.80 19.36
N THR A 61 -35.51 -7.35 18.30
CA THR A 61 -34.98 -7.49 16.93
C THR A 61 -33.79 -6.56 16.68
N LEU A 62 -33.79 -5.34 17.23
CA LEU A 62 -32.65 -4.43 17.16
C LEU A 62 -31.44 -4.98 17.93
N GLU A 63 -31.67 -5.61 19.09
CA GLU A 63 -30.63 -6.33 19.82
C GLU A 63 -30.07 -7.52 19.03
N ASP A 64 -30.91 -8.33 18.39
CA ASP A 64 -30.49 -9.44 17.51
C ASP A 64 -29.64 -8.91 16.32
N ILE A 65 -30.08 -7.83 15.67
CA ILE A 65 -29.31 -7.18 14.60
C ILE A 65 -27.97 -6.68 15.13
N SER A 66 -27.95 -6.01 16.28
CA SER A 66 -26.72 -5.51 16.90
C SER A 66 -25.72 -6.62 17.19
N LEU A 67 -26.17 -7.74 17.77
CA LEU A 67 -25.34 -8.91 18.06
C LEU A 67 -24.71 -9.49 16.79
N ARG A 68 -25.47 -9.57 15.69
CA ARG A 68 -24.96 -10.05 14.40
C ARG A 68 -23.97 -9.08 13.76
N LEU A 69 -24.21 -7.78 13.88
CA LEU A 69 -23.29 -6.74 13.38
C LEU A 69 -21.97 -6.70 14.15
N GLN A 70 -21.98 -7.09 15.43
CA GLN A 70 -20.78 -7.21 16.27
C GLN A 70 -20.01 -8.52 16.03
N SER A 71 -20.47 -9.39 15.14
CA SER A 71 -19.79 -10.65 14.83
C SER A 71 -18.47 -10.42 14.06
N SER A 72 -17.68 -11.48 13.93
CA SER A 72 -16.45 -11.43 13.15
C SER A 72 -16.75 -11.09 11.68
N LEU A 73 -15.77 -10.52 10.99
CA LEU A 73 -15.91 -10.11 9.59
C LEU A 73 -16.34 -11.27 8.67
N ASP A 74 -15.91 -12.50 8.96
CA ASP A 74 -16.29 -13.70 8.20
C ASP A 74 -17.77 -14.06 8.39
N ASN A 75 -18.26 -14.01 9.64
CA ASN A 75 -19.67 -14.25 9.95
C ASN A 75 -20.56 -13.12 9.43
N LEU A 76 -20.08 -11.88 9.49
CA LEU A 76 -20.80 -10.73 8.98
C LEU A 76 -21.04 -10.85 7.46
N VAL A 77 -20.06 -11.36 6.72
CA VAL A 77 -20.18 -11.62 5.28
C VAL A 77 -21.24 -12.69 4.99
N THR A 78 -21.30 -13.77 5.79
CA THR A 78 -22.31 -14.83 5.62
C THR A 78 -23.71 -14.38 6.03
N ASP A 79 -23.79 -13.54 7.07
CA ASP A 79 -25.04 -13.21 7.74
C ASP A 79 -25.73 -11.96 7.18
N CYS A 80 -25.14 -11.28 6.18
CA CYS A 80 -25.69 -10.08 5.52
C CYS A 80 -27.18 -10.23 5.15
N GLY A 81 -27.56 -11.36 4.53
CA GLY A 81 -28.96 -11.62 4.15
C GLY A 81 -29.88 -11.78 5.35
N SER A 82 -29.39 -12.39 6.43
CA SER A 82 -30.14 -12.61 7.66
C SER A 82 -30.38 -11.32 8.43
N ILE A 83 -29.38 -10.42 8.46
CA ILE A 83 -29.46 -9.08 9.05
C ILE A 83 -30.49 -8.24 8.30
N ARG A 84 -30.47 -8.29 6.96
CA ARG A 84 -31.46 -7.60 6.13
C ARG A 84 -32.89 -8.08 6.34
N ALA A 85 -33.08 -9.39 6.50
CA ALA A 85 -34.40 -9.95 6.77
C ALA A 85 -34.96 -9.44 8.11
N ARG A 86 -34.14 -9.46 9.17
CA ARG A 86 -34.52 -8.92 10.49
C ARG A 86 -34.83 -7.43 10.44
N PHE A 87 -34.07 -6.65 9.69
CA PHE A 87 -34.35 -5.23 9.55
C PHE A 87 -35.66 -4.96 8.79
N ALA A 88 -35.95 -5.74 7.75
CA ALA A 88 -37.20 -5.62 7.00
C ALA A 88 -38.45 -5.91 7.85
N GLU A 89 -38.35 -6.78 8.87
CA GLU A 89 -39.44 -7.08 9.82
C GLU A 89 -39.88 -5.85 10.62
N ILE A 90 -38.95 -4.94 10.93
CA ILE A 90 -39.18 -3.78 11.80
C ILE A 90 -39.14 -2.43 11.10
N GLN A 91 -38.77 -2.39 9.82
CA GLN A 91 -38.58 -1.14 9.07
C GLN A 91 -39.83 -0.23 9.08
N ALA A 92 -41.03 -0.81 9.06
CA ALA A 92 -42.29 -0.05 9.09
C ALA A 92 -42.67 0.47 10.49
N LEU A 93 -42.00 0.00 11.54
CA LEU A 93 -42.30 0.29 12.94
C LEU A 93 -41.35 1.32 13.55
N ILE A 94 -40.29 1.68 12.83
CA ILE A 94 -39.20 2.52 13.31
C ILE A 94 -39.24 3.88 12.56
N PRO A 95 -38.97 5.01 13.25
CA PRO A 95 -38.81 6.32 12.61
C PRO A 95 -37.76 6.34 11.48
N ASP A 96 -38.01 7.14 10.44
CA ASP A 96 -37.12 7.25 9.27
C ASP A 96 -35.67 7.60 9.64
N ASP A 97 -35.45 8.42 10.68
CA ASP A 97 -34.10 8.78 11.15
C ASP A 97 -33.30 7.54 11.58
N LEU A 98 -33.93 6.61 12.30
CA LEU A 98 -33.31 5.35 12.73
C LEU A 98 -33.18 4.36 11.56
N VAL A 99 -34.10 4.39 10.61
CA VAL A 99 -33.96 3.61 9.37
C VAL A 99 -32.72 4.05 8.60
N ASN A 100 -32.50 5.37 8.48
CA ASN A 100 -31.36 5.94 7.76
C ASN A 100 -30.02 5.59 8.42
N THR A 101 -29.96 5.52 9.75
CA THR A 101 -28.73 5.14 10.47
C THR A 101 -28.40 3.66 10.34
N ILE A 102 -29.40 2.77 10.30
CA ILE A 102 -29.20 1.32 10.20
C ILE A 102 -29.02 0.85 8.74
N THR A 103 -29.57 1.58 7.78
CA THR A 103 -29.52 1.26 6.34
C THR A 103 -28.12 0.86 5.84
N PRO A 104 -27.02 1.59 6.14
CA PRO A 104 -25.69 1.19 5.72
C PRO A 104 -25.26 -0.20 6.21
N ALA A 105 -25.64 -0.57 7.43
CA ALA A 105 -25.30 -1.86 8.06
C ALA A 105 -26.09 -3.04 7.44
N VAL A 106 -27.20 -2.75 6.77
CA VAL A 106 -28.04 -3.75 6.10
C VAL A 106 -27.54 -4.06 4.69
N PHE A 107 -26.83 -3.14 4.05
CA PHE A 107 -26.28 -3.29 2.70
C PHE A 107 -24.77 -3.62 2.67
N LEU A 108 -24.27 -4.29 3.72
CA LEU A 108 -22.87 -4.75 3.80
C LEU A 108 -22.47 -5.71 2.67
N GLU A 109 -23.45 -6.39 2.04
CA GLU A 109 -23.26 -7.23 0.86
C GLU A 109 -22.50 -6.51 -0.27
N GLN A 110 -22.69 -5.18 -0.40
CA GLN A 110 -21.99 -4.35 -1.40
C GLN A 110 -20.45 -4.38 -1.26
N TYR A 111 -19.93 -4.75 -0.09
CA TYR A 111 -18.50 -4.81 0.20
C TYR A 111 -17.90 -6.21 0.07
N GLN A 112 -18.71 -7.25 -0.14
CA GLN A 112 -18.23 -8.65 -0.20
C GLN A 112 -17.13 -8.85 -1.26
N PHE A 113 -17.39 -8.40 -2.49
CA PHE A 113 -16.41 -8.53 -3.57
C PHE A 113 -15.09 -7.79 -3.26
N LYS A 114 -15.16 -6.59 -2.68
CA LYS A 114 -13.97 -5.81 -2.30
C LYS A 114 -13.16 -6.53 -1.21
N LEU A 115 -13.86 -7.13 -0.26
CA LEU A 115 -13.29 -7.90 0.84
C LEU A 115 -12.60 -9.18 0.36
N GLU A 116 -13.25 -9.98 -0.48
CA GLU A 116 -12.65 -11.18 -1.07
C GLU A 116 -11.40 -10.84 -1.87
N LYS A 117 -11.47 -9.78 -2.69
CA LYS A 117 -10.33 -9.29 -3.45
C LYS A 117 -9.17 -8.84 -2.54
N ALA A 118 -9.47 -8.23 -1.39
CA ALA A 118 -8.45 -7.85 -0.42
C ALA A 118 -7.80 -9.08 0.24
N LYS A 119 -8.61 -10.07 0.63
CA LYS A 119 -8.13 -11.36 1.16
C LYS A 119 -7.20 -12.05 0.16
N GLN A 120 -7.59 -12.13 -1.11
CA GLN A 120 -6.76 -12.71 -2.16
C GLN A 120 -5.41 -12.00 -2.28
N ARG A 121 -5.39 -10.65 -2.28
CA ARG A 121 -4.15 -9.87 -2.35
C ARG A 121 -3.22 -10.09 -1.14
N ILE A 122 -3.77 -10.44 0.01
CA ILE A 122 -2.95 -10.77 1.19
C ILE A 122 -2.32 -12.15 1.01
N ALA A 123 -3.11 -13.14 0.58
CA ALA A 123 -2.63 -14.49 0.28
C ALA A 123 -1.55 -14.47 -0.82
N ASP A 124 -1.78 -13.80 -1.94
CA ASP A 124 -0.82 -13.67 -3.04
C ASP A 124 0.52 -13.07 -2.57
N ARG A 125 0.47 -12.11 -1.64
CA ARG A 125 1.69 -11.50 -1.08
C ARG A 125 2.44 -12.46 -0.16
N GLN A 126 1.74 -13.31 0.58
CA GLN A 126 2.36 -14.33 1.42
C GLN A 126 3.05 -15.37 0.54
N GLU A 127 2.34 -15.90 -0.47
CA GLU A 127 2.91 -16.87 -1.42
C GLU A 127 4.16 -16.33 -2.12
N ARG A 128 4.12 -15.07 -2.57
CA ARG A 128 5.30 -14.43 -3.19
C ARG A 128 6.50 -14.37 -2.26
N LYS A 129 6.30 -14.11 -0.97
CA LYS A 129 7.40 -14.09 0.01
C LYS A 129 8.00 -15.49 0.18
N ASP A 130 7.17 -16.52 0.22
CA ASP A 130 7.63 -17.90 0.38
C ASP A 130 8.40 -18.39 -0.86
N ILE A 131 7.91 -18.04 -2.05
CA ILE A 131 8.61 -18.30 -3.33
C ILE A 131 9.95 -17.56 -3.35
N GLU A 132 9.98 -16.28 -2.95
CA GLU A 132 11.21 -15.49 -2.93
C GLU A 132 12.25 -16.06 -1.95
N ALA A 133 11.83 -16.48 -0.75
CA ALA A 133 12.69 -17.15 0.20
C ALA A 133 13.28 -18.45 -0.39
N THR A 134 12.47 -19.23 -1.08
CA THR A 134 12.91 -20.46 -1.76
C THR A 134 13.89 -20.16 -2.89
N ILE A 135 13.65 -19.12 -3.70
CA ILE A 135 14.56 -18.67 -4.75
C ILE A 135 15.90 -18.24 -4.16
N GLN A 136 15.90 -17.49 -3.05
CA GLN A 136 17.13 -17.05 -2.39
C GLN A 136 17.95 -18.23 -1.86
N ALA A 137 17.30 -19.20 -1.21
CA ALA A 137 17.96 -20.43 -0.76
C ALA A 137 18.56 -21.21 -1.94
N ASN A 138 17.80 -21.38 -3.03
CA ASN A 138 18.28 -22.06 -4.24
C ASN A 138 19.46 -21.32 -4.89
N ARG A 139 19.46 -19.98 -4.91
CA ARG A 139 20.60 -19.20 -5.41
C ARG A 139 21.86 -19.47 -4.59
N GLN A 140 21.76 -19.52 -3.27
CA GLN A 140 22.90 -19.82 -2.40
C GLN A 140 23.44 -21.23 -2.68
N LEU A 141 22.57 -22.23 -2.78
CA LEU A 141 22.96 -23.60 -3.13
C LEU A 141 23.66 -23.67 -4.48
N VAL A 142 23.15 -22.97 -5.50
CA VAL A 142 23.80 -22.93 -6.83
C VAL A 142 25.19 -22.32 -6.74
N HIS A 143 25.38 -21.26 -5.94
CA HIS A 143 26.70 -20.66 -5.75
C HIS A 143 27.67 -21.60 -5.02
N GLU A 144 27.20 -22.33 -4.01
CA GLU A 144 28.01 -23.33 -3.29
C GLU A 144 28.41 -24.49 -4.20
N GLU A 145 27.46 -25.07 -4.94
CA GLU A 145 27.72 -26.16 -5.88
C GLU A 145 28.63 -25.72 -7.02
N LYS A 146 28.46 -24.49 -7.54
CA LYS A 146 29.37 -23.93 -8.54
C LYS A 146 30.79 -23.79 -7.99
N ALA A 147 30.95 -23.29 -6.77
CA ALA A 147 32.27 -23.16 -6.16
C ALA A 147 32.96 -24.52 -5.99
N LYS A 148 32.22 -25.59 -5.66
CA LYS A 148 32.74 -26.96 -5.62
C LYS A 148 33.18 -27.44 -7.00
N LEU A 149 32.39 -27.17 -8.04
CA LEU A 149 32.72 -27.56 -9.41
C LEU A 149 33.97 -26.85 -9.93
N ASP A 150 34.09 -25.55 -9.67
CA ASP A 150 35.25 -24.75 -10.08
C ASP A 150 36.54 -25.26 -9.40
N GLN A 151 36.47 -25.70 -8.14
CA GLN A 151 37.60 -26.33 -7.43
C GLN A 151 38.04 -27.65 -8.06
N LEU A 152 37.12 -28.44 -8.60
CA LEU A 152 37.44 -29.70 -9.27
C LEU A 152 38.06 -29.44 -10.66
N SER A 153 37.60 -28.41 -11.38
CA SER A 153 38.10 -28.07 -12.71
C SER A 153 39.56 -27.61 -12.72
N VAL A 154 40.06 -27.03 -11.64
CA VAL A 154 41.47 -26.57 -11.48
C VAL A 154 42.23 -27.47 -10.49
N GLY A 155 41.71 -28.67 -10.25
CA GLY A 155 42.20 -29.56 -9.20
C GLY A 155 43.51 -30.29 -9.53
N PRO A 156 44.05 -31.05 -8.55
CA PRO A 156 45.31 -31.79 -8.68
C PRO A 156 45.31 -32.82 -9.81
N ILE A 157 44.14 -33.22 -10.30
CA ILE A 157 44.00 -34.14 -11.43
C ILE A 157 44.53 -33.48 -12.71
N GLN A 158 44.17 -32.22 -12.99
CA GLN A 158 44.64 -31.53 -14.20
C GLN A 158 46.16 -31.31 -14.15
N SER A 159 46.70 -30.87 -13.00
CA SER A 159 48.15 -30.72 -12.85
C SER A 159 48.92 -32.04 -13.00
N ASN A 160 48.32 -33.16 -12.59
CA ASN A 160 48.93 -34.48 -12.79
C ASN A 160 48.90 -34.90 -14.25
N ILE A 161 47.83 -34.59 -14.99
CA ILE A 161 47.74 -34.82 -16.44
C ILE A 161 48.84 -34.02 -17.15
N ASP A 162 48.94 -32.71 -16.88
CA ASP A 162 49.93 -31.84 -17.51
C ASP A 162 51.37 -32.31 -17.22
N LEU A 163 51.65 -32.77 -15.99
CA LEU A 163 52.96 -33.32 -15.61
C LEU A 163 53.28 -34.62 -16.35
N LEU A 164 52.30 -35.52 -16.49
CA LEU A 164 52.48 -36.79 -17.18
C LEU A 164 52.67 -36.58 -18.69
N GLU A 165 51.97 -35.61 -19.28
CA GLU A 165 52.17 -35.22 -20.68
C GLU A 165 53.58 -34.66 -20.90
N ALA A 166 54.06 -33.77 -20.02
CA ALA A 166 55.42 -33.25 -20.10
C ALA A 166 56.48 -34.37 -20.03
N ARG A 167 56.35 -35.29 -19.06
CA ARG A 167 57.25 -36.45 -18.95
C ARG A 167 57.19 -37.37 -20.16
N LYS A 168 56.00 -37.56 -20.75
CA LYS A 168 55.84 -38.37 -21.96
C LYS A 168 56.60 -37.74 -23.13
N ILE A 169 56.52 -36.42 -23.30
CA ILE A 169 57.24 -35.69 -24.35
C ILE A 169 58.76 -35.86 -24.16
N ASP A 170 59.26 -35.66 -22.94
CA ASP A 170 60.69 -35.82 -22.64
C ASP A 170 61.21 -37.23 -22.94
N LEU A 171 60.42 -38.25 -22.58
CA LEU A 171 60.78 -39.66 -22.84
C LEU A 171 60.76 -39.99 -24.33
N ILE A 172 59.81 -39.44 -25.10
CA ILE A 172 59.77 -39.62 -26.55
C ILE A 172 61.02 -38.99 -27.18
N ALA A 173 61.40 -37.78 -26.77
CA ALA A 173 62.59 -37.11 -27.27
C ALA A 173 63.87 -37.93 -27.00
N GLN A 174 63.98 -38.57 -25.83
CA GLN A 174 65.12 -39.44 -25.49
C GLN A 174 65.21 -40.74 -26.31
N LEU A 175 64.10 -41.19 -26.89
CA LEU A 175 64.06 -42.40 -27.71
C LEU A 175 64.30 -42.14 -29.20
N GLU A 176 64.18 -40.88 -29.65
CA GLU A 176 64.43 -40.46 -31.02
C GLU A 176 65.90 -40.01 -31.25
N GLU A 177 66.71 -39.97 -30.19
CA GLU A 177 68.17 -39.73 -30.19
C GLU A 177 68.97 -41.05 -30.29
#